data_AF-A0AAJ2PRK9-F1
#
_entry.id   AF-A0AAJ2PRK9-F1
#
_cell.length_a   1.000
_cell.length_b   1.000
_cell.length_c   1.000
_cell.angle_alpha   90.00
_cell.angle_beta   90.00
_cell.angle_gamma   90.00
#
_symmetry.space_group_name_H-M   'P 1'
#
loop_
_entity.id
_entity.type
_entity.pdbx_description
1 polymer ?
#
loop_
_entity_poly.entity_id
_entity_poly.type
_entity_poly.pdbx_seq_one_letter_code
_entity_poly.pdbx_strand_id
1 'polypeptide(L)'
;MSRPGAAADRNRRSGYADFLRGVGGRTAMFVRLSTVGEGLADADLVRGVSELAINLCIEEVSYDLAGNRAPVTFIKTRSIS
;
A
#
# COMPACT_ATOMS: atom_id res chain seq x y z
N MET A 1 45.33 15.03 9.32
CA MET A 1 44.29 14.49 10.22
C MET A 1 43.26 13.77 9.37
N SER A 2 43.16 12.46 9.57
CA SER A 2 42.39 11.52 8.73
C SER A 2 40.89 11.66 8.95
N ARG A 3 40.12 11.60 7.86
CA ARG A 3 38.66 11.56 7.87
C ARG A 3 38.18 10.36 8.70
N PRO A 4 37.27 10.52 9.68
CA PRO A 4 36.70 9.38 10.35
C PRO A 4 35.73 8.64 9.41
N GLY A 5 36.12 7.41 9.07
CA GLY A 5 35.25 6.23 9.13
C GLY A 5 33.95 6.25 8.34
N ALA A 6 34.03 5.79 7.10
CA ALA A 6 32.91 5.19 6.40
C ALA A 6 32.37 3.97 7.18
N ALA A 7 31.37 4.19 8.04
CA ALA A 7 30.66 3.14 8.77
C ALA A 7 29.18 3.48 8.96
N ALA A 8 28.50 3.86 7.88
CA ALA A 8 27.05 3.78 7.70
C ALA A 8 26.83 4.06 6.22
N ASP A 9 26.45 3.08 5.40
CA ASP A 9 25.06 3.02 4.96
C ASP A 9 24.87 1.71 4.19
N ARG A 10 24.57 0.63 4.91
CA ARG A 10 24.14 -0.65 4.32
C ARG A 10 22.65 -0.68 3.99
N ASN A 11 21.94 0.45 4.11
CA ASN A 11 20.48 0.53 3.96
C ASN A 11 20.01 1.38 2.76
N ARG A 12 20.92 1.64 1.82
CA ARG A 12 20.70 2.53 0.68
C ARG A 12 19.99 1.86 -0.51
N ARG A 13 18.91 1.10 -0.27
CA ARG A 13 18.06 0.56 -1.34
C ARG A 13 16.58 0.67 -1.02
N SER A 14 16.01 1.82 -1.36
CA SER A 14 14.62 1.96 -1.76
C SER A 14 14.49 3.29 -2.51
N GLY A 15 15.08 3.36 -3.71
CA GLY A 15 14.68 4.42 -4.64
C GLY A 15 13.19 4.23 -4.94
N TYR A 16 12.43 5.33 -5.00
CA TYR A 16 10.99 5.43 -5.31
C TYR A 16 9.97 5.48 -4.15
N ALA A 17 10.30 5.09 -2.91
CA ALA A 17 9.35 5.14 -1.78
C ALA A 17 9.78 6.14 -0.70
N ASP A 18 9.69 7.43 -1.00
CA ASP A 18 10.17 8.48 -0.09
C ASP A 18 9.42 8.53 1.25
N PHE A 19 8.14 8.15 1.25
CA PHE A 19 7.29 8.04 2.43
C PHE A 19 7.76 6.97 3.45
N LEU A 20 8.71 6.10 3.09
CA LEU A 20 9.28 5.06 3.97
C LEU A 20 10.68 5.41 4.53
N ARG A 21 11.23 6.59 4.22
CA ARG A 21 12.65 6.91 4.47
C ARG A 21 13.01 7.32 5.90
N GLY A 22 12.03 7.52 6.79
CA GLY A 22 12.29 7.96 8.16
C GLY A 22 11.14 7.67 9.11
N VAL A 23 11.48 7.45 10.39
CA VAL A 23 10.48 7.30 11.46
C VAL A 23 9.89 8.66 11.79
N GLY A 24 8.56 8.73 11.93
CA GLY A 24 7.84 9.96 12.29
C GLY A 24 7.41 10.84 11.10
N GLY A 25 7.71 10.43 9.87
CA GLY A 25 7.14 11.07 8.67
C GLY A 25 5.62 10.93 8.63
N ARG A 26 4.94 11.94 8.09
CA ARG A 26 3.49 11.92 7.87
C ARG A 26 3.22 12.03 6.37
N THR A 27 2.42 11.10 5.85
CA THR A 27 1.96 11.11 4.47
C THR A 27 0.44 11.17 4.49
N ALA A 28 -0.13 12.12 3.76
CA ALA A 28 -1.58 12.20 3.60
C ALA A 28 -2.08 10.94 2.89
N MET A 29 -3.22 10.41 3.32
CA MET A 29 -3.77 9.20 2.72
C MET A 29 -5.30 9.22 2.68
N PHE A 30 -5.85 8.53 1.69
CA PHE A 30 -7.27 8.23 1.57
C PHE A 30 -7.48 6.71 1.62
N VAL A 31 -8.50 6.27 2.37
CA VAL A 31 -8.81 4.84 2.53
C VAL A 31 -10.24 4.58 2.08
N ARG A 32 -10.43 3.53 1.27
CA ARG A 32 -11.74 3.03 0.85
C ARG A 32 -11.90 1.57 1.27
N LEU A 33 -12.99 1.29 1.98
CA LEU A 33 -13.44 -0.06 2.30
C LEU A 33 -14.64 -0.43 1.41
N SER A 34 -14.73 -1.67 0.97
CA SER A 34 -15.91 -2.18 0.26
C SER A 34 -16.08 -3.68 0.39
N THR A 35 -17.27 -4.17 0.01
CA THR A 35 -17.57 -5.60 -0.17
C THR A 35 -17.29 -6.03 -1.63
N VAL A 36 -17.10 -7.34 -1.85
CA VAL A 36 -16.96 -7.95 -3.19
C VAL A 36 -18.25 -8.69 -3.55
N GLY A 37 -18.75 -8.49 -4.76
CA GLY A 37 -19.92 -9.20 -5.29
C GLY A 37 -21.26 -8.48 -5.07
N GLU A 38 -21.26 -7.46 -4.22
CA GLU A 38 -22.42 -6.66 -3.87
C GLU A 38 -22.38 -5.28 -4.56
N GLY A 39 -23.54 -4.67 -4.77
CA GLY A 39 -23.74 -3.33 -5.30
C GLY A 39 -23.72 -2.22 -4.23
N LEU A 40 -23.91 -0.98 -4.66
CA LEU A 40 -23.74 0.23 -3.83
C LEU A 40 -24.73 0.33 -2.64
N ALA A 41 -25.88 -0.34 -2.72
CA ALA A 41 -26.97 -0.25 -1.74
C ALA A 41 -27.15 -1.52 -0.89
N ASP A 42 -26.24 -2.48 -1.02
CA ASP A 42 -26.31 -3.74 -0.30
C ASP A 42 -25.75 -3.61 1.13
N ALA A 43 -26.09 -4.57 2.00
CA ALA A 43 -25.77 -4.48 3.42
C ALA A 43 -24.27 -4.70 3.71
N ASP A 44 -23.71 -3.88 4.59
CA ASP A 44 -22.27 -3.92 4.96
C ASP A 44 -21.83 -5.23 5.65
N LEU A 45 -22.77 -5.99 6.22
CA LEU A 45 -22.50 -7.20 7.00
C LEU A 45 -22.68 -8.50 6.20
N VAL A 46 -22.82 -8.41 4.87
CA VAL A 46 -22.89 -9.60 4.02
C VAL A 46 -21.59 -10.41 4.15
N ARG A 47 -21.74 -11.72 4.23
CA ARG A 47 -20.60 -12.63 4.30
C ARG A 47 -19.91 -12.70 2.94
N GLY A 48 -18.66 -12.23 2.88
CA GLY A 48 -17.87 -12.23 1.66
C GLY A 48 -16.46 -11.70 1.88
N VAL A 49 -15.73 -11.48 0.78
CA VAL A 49 -14.44 -10.81 0.82
C VAL A 49 -14.67 -9.30 0.96
N SER A 50 -13.90 -8.68 1.84
CA SER A 50 -13.85 -7.22 1.97
C SER A 50 -12.57 -6.69 1.32
N GLU A 51 -12.70 -5.70 0.46
CA GLU A 51 -11.60 -4.99 -0.19
C GLU A 51 -11.12 -3.82 0.67
N LEU A 52 -9.83 -3.52 0.54
CA LEU A 52 -9.12 -2.42 1.16
C LEU A 52 -8.29 -1.71 0.09
N ALA A 53 -8.60 -0.44 -0.17
CA ALA A 53 -7.77 0.42 -1.02
C ALA A 53 -7.23 1.60 -0.19
N ILE A 54 -5.93 1.81 -0.27
CA ILE A 54 -5.21 2.92 0.37
C ILE A 54 -4.51 3.71 -0.72
N ASN A 55 -4.80 5.00 -0.84
CA ASN A 55 -4.06 5.93 -1.68
C ASN A 55 -3.17 6.79 -0.78
N LEU A 56 -1.86 6.70 -0.97
CA LEU A 56 -0.87 7.55 -0.31
C LEU A 56 -0.60 8.76 -1.21
N CYS A 57 -1.02 9.94 -0.76
CA CYS A 57 -0.81 11.19 -1.47
C CYS A 57 0.60 11.72 -1.19
N ILE A 58 1.50 11.55 -2.14
CA ILE A 58 2.87 12.10 -2.11
C ILE A 58 2.89 13.32 -3.06
N GLU A 59 3.76 14.29 -2.82
CA GLU A 59 3.73 15.60 -3.48
C GLU A 59 3.72 15.54 -5.02
N GLU A 60 4.44 14.59 -5.61
CA GLU A 60 4.57 14.49 -7.06
C GLU A 60 3.67 13.40 -7.69
N VAL A 61 3.26 12.38 -6.91
CA VAL A 61 2.52 11.19 -7.40
C VAL A 61 1.71 10.55 -6.25
N SER A 62 0.50 10.05 -6.54
CA SER A 62 -0.23 9.16 -5.61
C SER A 62 0.21 7.70 -5.74
N TYR A 63 0.45 7.02 -4.61
CA TYR A 63 0.74 5.58 -4.58
C TYR A 63 -0.46 4.79 -4.07
N ASP A 64 -1.03 3.92 -4.91
CA ASP A 64 -2.18 3.09 -4.58
C ASP A 64 -1.77 1.68 -4.11
N LEU A 65 -2.22 1.31 -2.91
CA LEU A 65 -2.17 -0.05 -2.38
C LEU A 65 -3.59 -0.60 -2.31
N ALA A 66 -3.92 -1.51 -3.24
CA ALA A 66 -5.20 -2.21 -3.27
C ALA A 66 -5.01 -3.67 -2.88
N GLY A 67 -5.86 -4.17 -1.98
CA GLY A 67 -5.87 -5.54 -1.52
C GLY A 67 -7.18 -5.89 -0.84
N ASN A 68 -7.20 -6.99 -0.09
CA ASN A 68 -8.38 -7.42 0.63
C ASN A 68 -8.01 -7.93 2.04
N ARG A 69 -9.02 -8.17 2.88
CA ARG A 69 -8.80 -8.64 4.26
C ARG A 69 -8.19 -10.04 4.35
N ALA A 70 -8.34 -10.87 3.32
CA ALA A 70 -7.73 -12.20 3.27
C ALA A 70 -6.29 -12.12 2.71
N PRO A 71 -5.35 -12.92 3.24
CA PRO A 71 -3.96 -12.89 2.76
C PRO A 71 -3.76 -13.62 1.41
N VAL A 72 -4.83 -14.10 0.79
CA VAL A 72 -4.84 -14.88 -0.45
C VAL A 72 -6.03 -14.48 -1.31
N THR A 73 -5.92 -14.69 -2.63
CA THR A 73 -7.03 -14.58 -3.57
C THR A 73 -7.43 -15.96 -4.10
N PHE A 74 -8.60 -16.07 -4.69
CA PHE A 74 -9.15 -17.32 -5.21
C PHE A 74 -8.40 -17.86 -6.44
N ILE A 75 -7.79 -16.98 -7.24
CA ILE A 75 -7.21 -17.33 -8.54
C ILE A 75 -5.72 -16.98 -8.58
N LYS A 76 -4.89 -17.90 -9.07
CA LYS A 76 -3.42 -17.74 -9.13
C LYS A 76 -2.94 -16.94 -10.34
N THR A 77 -3.63 -17.04 -11.48
CA THR A 77 -3.24 -16.39 -12.74
C THR A 77 -4.43 -15.69 -13.33
N ARG A 78 -4.23 -14.42 -13.72
CA ARG A 78 -5.20 -13.70 -14.53
C ARG A 78 -4.88 -13.98 -16.00
N SER A 79 -5.80 -14.59 -16.73
CA SER A 79 -5.74 -14.60 -18.20
C SER A 79 -6.31 -13.27 -18.68
N ILE A 80 -5.48 -12.45 -19.32
CA ILE A 80 -5.93 -11.25 -20.02
C ILE A 80 -5.78 -11.59 -21.50
N SER A 81 -6.91 -11.74 -22.20
CA SER A 81 -6.95 -11.78 -23.66
C SER A 81 -6.94 -10.36 -24.21
#